data_AF-A0A944W3W5-F1
#
_entry.id   AF-A0A944W3W5-F1
#
_cell.length_a   1.000
_cell.length_b   1.000
_cell.length_c   1.000
_cell.angle_alpha   90.00
_cell.angle_beta   90.00
_cell.angle_gamma   90.00
#
_symmetry.space_group_name_H-M   'P 1'
#
loop_
_entity.id
_entity.type
_entity.pdbx_description
1 polymer ?
#
loop_
_entity_poly.entity_id
_entity_poly.type
_entity_poly.pdbx_seq_one_letter_code
_entity_poly.pdbx_strand_id
1 'polypeptide(L)'
;MTTNDSNQAGDFSPEMDRIKKELERFPSAVLEKYEVALSELESRLRPQDLLDWANHALAIAGKAVRSWEAAAEYLEASAAVQRQLPSGQFIRWASIGGRLCDDSPSLAVSFFKASPDALTRLRPRYVDDWANLGRALYRGTWKSSNLACHFYEVSPQLLESLTFAEFTRFGESLQVLSRRSYDLADECLVKAARLFPRLGDERDAFITVSHDLAEHSWREVKSLYDSASTSLTALEPIHRSRLLVIARRLIQADQTAIGEFFAGASNAVNHVPAEFRQRLLELADEPLASSPASVNLLITQAPNVLDRLSPSQFEEWHREGLRAIADAPESGPSYYRLESARSRETLDQLSSGVELSRVKDLLRTYCSALSDRDIEVNATAQIVDKKIGWVDEQSATTEGTTIYLQPKFSSL
;
A
#
# COMPACT_ATOMS: atom_id res chain seq x y z
N MET A 1 12.95 -22.56 -65.30
CA MET A 1 13.57 -21.22 -65.17
C MET A 1 12.45 -20.32 -64.68
N THR A 2 12.44 -19.84 -63.44
CA THR A 2 13.51 -19.07 -62.79
C THR A 2 13.48 -19.23 -61.27
N THR A 3 14.69 -19.43 -60.74
CA THR A 3 15.23 -18.97 -59.44
C THR A 3 14.48 -19.37 -58.17
N ASN A 4 14.93 -20.54 -57.70
CA ASN A 4 15.04 -20.93 -56.31
C ASN A 4 15.86 -19.88 -55.54
N ASP A 5 15.19 -18.94 -54.85
CA ASP A 5 15.82 -18.11 -53.81
C ASP A 5 15.98 -18.97 -52.54
N SER A 6 16.90 -19.94 -52.63
CA SER A 6 17.50 -20.57 -51.47
C SER A 6 18.39 -19.54 -50.79
N ASN A 7 17.78 -18.86 -49.82
CA ASN A 7 18.35 -18.06 -48.75
C ASN A 7 19.83 -18.39 -48.48
N GLN A 8 20.73 -17.47 -48.82
CA GLN A 8 22.14 -17.50 -48.41
C GLN A 8 22.19 -17.39 -46.87
N ALA A 9 22.22 -18.51 -46.16
CA ALA A 9 22.72 -18.53 -44.80
C ALA A 9 24.23 -18.31 -44.89
N GLY A 10 24.67 -17.06 -44.68
CA GLY A 10 26.09 -16.69 -44.71
C GLY A 10 26.86 -17.48 -43.65
N ASP A 11 28.01 -18.03 -44.04
CA ASP A 11 29.01 -18.51 -43.09
C ASP A 11 29.66 -17.29 -42.43
N PHE A 12 29.30 -17.04 -41.18
CA PHE A 12 29.81 -15.92 -40.38
C PHE A 12 30.99 -16.29 -39.48
N SER A 13 31.60 -17.46 -39.70
CA SER A 13 32.74 -17.93 -38.89
C SER A 13 33.90 -16.91 -38.85
N PRO A 14 34.30 -16.27 -39.98
CA PRO A 14 35.37 -15.26 -39.96
C PRO A 14 35.06 -14.04 -39.08
N GLU A 15 33.82 -13.57 -39.10
CA GLU A 15 33.37 -12.45 -38.29
C GLU A 15 33.33 -12.82 -36.80
N MET A 16 32.85 -14.02 -36.47
CA MET A 16 32.84 -14.54 -35.11
C MET A 16 34.25 -14.70 -34.54
N ASP A 17 35.20 -15.21 -35.33
CA ASP A 17 36.61 -15.32 -34.94
C ASP A 17 37.24 -13.95 -34.70
N ARG A 18 36.91 -12.96 -35.54
CA ARG A 18 37.35 -11.58 -35.35
C ARG A 18 36.81 -10.99 -34.05
N ILE A 19 35.52 -11.18 -33.74
CA ILE A 19 34.91 -10.70 -32.50
C ILE A 19 35.61 -11.34 -31.30
N LYS A 20 35.80 -12.66 -31.32
CA LYS A 20 36.49 -13.39 -30.26
C LYS A 20 37.89 -12.81 -29.99
N LYS A 21 38.67 -12.57 -31.05
CA LYS A 21 40.01 -11.97 -30.94
C LYS A 21 39.99 -10.53 -30.40
N GLU A 22 38.98 -9.74 -30.73
CA GLU A 22 38.85 -8.39 -30.15
C GLU A 22 38.47 -8.45 -28.66
N LEU A 23 37.67 -9.45 -28.24
CA LEU A 23 37.29 -9.64 -26.84
C LEU A 23 38.49 -10.02 -25.94
N GLU A 24 39.54 -10.64 -26.49
CA GLU A 24 40.80 -10.97 -25.78
C GLU A 24 41.51 -9.73 -25.20
N ARG A 25 41.18 -8.52 -25.68
CA ARG A 25 41.77 -7.26 -25.19
C ARG A 25 41.20 -6.82 -23.84
N PHE A 26 40.08 -7.40 -23.41
CA PHE A 26 39.42 -7.11 -22.13
C PHE A 26 39.84 -8.15 -21.07
N PRO A 27 39.51 -7.94 -19.77
CA PRO A 27 39.78 -8.93 -18.73
C PRO A 27 39.26 -10.33 -19.09
N SER A 28 39.99 -11.38 -18.70
CA SER A 28 39.72 -12.77 -19.14
C SER A 28 38.29 -13.24 -18.89
N ALA A 29 37.65 -12.74 -17.82
CA ALA A 29 36.26 -12.99 -17.48
C ALA A 29 35.28 -12.72 -18.64
N VAL A 30 35.56 -11.74 -19.52
CA VAL A 30 34.70 -11.44 -20.68
C VAL A 30 34.78 -12.59 -21.70
N LEU A 31 36.00 -13.02 -22.04
CA LEU A 31 36.20 -14.09 -23.02
C LEU A 31 35.69 -15.44 -22.50
N GLU A 32 35.96 -15.76 -21.23
CA GLU A 32 35.48 -16.97 -20.58
C GLU A 32 33.94 -17.06 -20.63
N LYS A 33 33.24 -15.97 -20.25
CA LYS A 33 31.78 -15.90 -20.31
C LYS A 33 31.25 -15.95 -21.76
N TYR A 34 31.97 -15.35 -22.72
CA TYR A 34 31.62 -15.41 -24.14
C TYR A 34 31.64 -16.84 -24.67
N GLU A 35 32.70 -17.59 -24.39
CA GLU A 35 32.83 -18.99 -24.87
C GLU A 35 31.74 -19.90 -24.29
N VAL A 36 31.47 -19.76 -22.99
CA VAL A 36 30.38 -20.50 -22.33
C VAL A 36 29.03 -20.17 -22.99
N ALA A 37 28.69 -18.88 -23.09
CA ALA A 37 27.42 -18.45 -23.66
C ALA A 37 27.28 -18.83 -25.14
N LEU A 38 28.37 -18.76 -25.93
CA LEU A 38 28.39 -19.15 -27.34
C LEU A 38 28.01 -20.63 -27.51
N SER A 39 28.60 -21.51 -26.70
CA SER A 39 28.30 -22.96 -26.74
C SER A 39 26.84 -23.29 -26.43
N GLU A 40 26.18 -22.48 -25.59
CA GLU A 40 24.77 -22.66 -25.27
C GLU A 40 23.83 -22.06 -26.33
N LEU A 41 24.25 -20.99 -26.99
CA LEU A 41 23.42 -20.21 -27.91
C LEU A 41 23.53 -20.65 -29.37
N GLU A 42 24.65 -21.23 -29.79
CA GLU A 42 24.89 -21.65 -31.19
C GLU A 42 23.84 -22.64 -31.70
N SER A 43 23.31 -23.48 -30.82
CA SER A 43 22.26 -24.45 -31.14
C SER A 43 20.83 -23.87 -31.10
N ARG A 44 20.68 -22.64 -30.59
CA ARG A 44 19.38 -22.03 -30.26
C ARG A 44 19.06 -20.80 -31.09
N LEU A 45 20.07 -20.15 -31.65
CA LEU A 45 19.95 -18.93 -32.45
C LEU A 45 20.25 -19.21 -33.92
N ARG A 46 19.65 -18.41 -34.80
CA ARG A 46 20.03 -18.41 -36.22
C ARG A 46 21.41 -17.76 -36.35
N PRO A 47 22.20 -18.10 -37.38
CA PRO A 47 23.56 -17.55 -37.57
C PRO A 47 23.63 -16.02 -37.48
N GLN A 48 22.68 -15.31 -38.10
CA GLN A 48 22.59 -13.85 -38.02
C GLN A 48 22.33 -13.35 -36.59
N ASP A 49 21.38 -13.96 -35.87
CA ASP A 49 21.05 -13.54 -34.50
C ASP A 49 22.23 -13.81 -33.54
N LEU A 50 22.98 -14.89 -33.79
CA LEU A 50 24.20 -15.23 -33.02
C LEU A 50 25.31 -14.21 -33.27
N LEU A 51 25.52 -13.82 -34.54
CA LEU A 51 26.46 -12.76 -34.90
C LEU A 51 26.05 -11.41 -34.29
N ASP A 52 24.76 -11.06 -34.35
CA ASP A 52 24.23 -9.84 -33.74
C ASP A 52 24.43 -9.84 -32.22
N TRP A 53 24.20 -10.97 -31.56
CA TRP A 53 24.47 -11.17 -30.13
C TRP A 53 25.95 -10.92 -29.78
N ALA A 54 26.88 -11.51 -30.54
CA ALA A 54 28.32 -11.36 -30.34
C ALA A 54 28.78 -9.91 -30.59
N ASN A 55 28.25 -9.27 -31.63
CA ASN A 55 28.51 -7.86 -31.91
C ASN A 55 28.04 -6.94 -30.77
N HIS A 56 26.90 -7.22 -30.14
CA HIS A 56 26.46 -6.47 -28.96
C HIS A 56 27.42 -6.64 -27.78
N ALA A 57 27.96 -7.84 -27.55
CA ALA A 57 28.95 -8.06 -26.48
C ALA A 57 30.19 -7.18 -26.69
N LEU A 58 30.77 -7.22 -27.89
CA LEU A 58 31.94 -6.42 -28.24
C LEU A 58 31.64 -4.92 -28.18
N ALA A 59 30.49 -4.51 -28.71
CA ALA A 59 30.06 -3.12 -28.68
C ALA A 59 29.92 -2.60 -27.26
N ILE A 60 29.30 -3.36 -26.35
CA ILE A 60 29.16 -2.99 -24.93
C ILE A 60 30.53 -2.90 -24.27
N ALA A 61 31.40 -3.92 -24.45
CA ALA A 61 32.72 -3.95 -23.82
C ALA A 61 33.58 -2.74 -24.20
N GLY A 62 33.46 -2.26 -25.44
CA GLY A 62 34.24 -1.15 -25.98
C GLY A 62 33.76 0.26 -25.65
N LYS A 63 32.63 0.46 -24.95
CA LYS A 63 32.05 1.81 -24.75
C LYS A 63 32.87 2.73 -23.85
N ALA A 64 33.30 2.23 -22.69
CA ALA A 64 34.09 2.96 -21.71
C ALA A 64 35.00 2.01 -20.92
N VAL A 65 35.94 2.58 -20.16
CA VAL A 65 36.99 1.84 -19.43
C VAL A 65 36.44 0.71 -18.54
N ARG A 66 35.25 0.88 -17.97
CA ARG A 66 34.60 -0.13 -17.10
C ARG A 66 33.41 -0.85 -17.74
N SER A 67 33.10 -0.56 -19.01
CA SER A 67 31.95 -1.17 -19.69
C SER A 67 32.09 -2.67 -19.95
N TRP A 68 33.31 -3.20 -19.86
CA TRP A 68 33.56 -4.64 -19.90
C TRP A 68 32.82 -5.40 -18.78
N GLU A 69 32.57 -4.77 -17.61
CA GLU A 69 31.76 -5.38 -16.53
C GLU A 69 30.33 -5.62 -17.02
N ALA A 70 29.73 -4.64 -17.72
CA ALA A 70 28.40 -4.78 -18.30
C ALA A 70 28.36 -5.84 -19.41
N ALA A 71 29.40 -5.92 -20.24
CA ALA A 71 29.51 -6.97 -21.27
C ALA A 71 29.62 -8.36 -20.63
N ALA A 72 30.39 -8.50 -19.55
CA ALA A 72 30.49 -9.75 -18.81
C ALA A 72 29.12 -10.20 -18.27
N GLU A 73 28.36 -9.31 -17.63
CA GLU A 73 27.01 -9.65 -17.14
C GLU A 73 26.01 -9.93 -18.27
N TYR A 74 26.10 -9.21 -19.39
CA TYR A 74 25.31 -9.49 -20.58
C TYR A 74 25.55 -10.92 -21.08
N LEU A 75 26.82 -11.33 -21.21
CA LEU A 75 27.20 -12.66 -21.68
C LEU A 75 26.71 -13.75 -20.71
N GLU A 76 26.89 -13.55 -19.40
CA GLU A 76 26.42 -14.49 -18.38
C GLU A 76 24.90 -14.66 -18.39
N ALA A 77 24.14 -13.57 -18.48
CA ALA A 77 22.69 -13.60 -18.50
C ALA A 77 22.12 -14.14 -19.83
N SER A 78 22.89 -14.11 -20.92
CA SER A 78 22.39 -14.30 -22.28
C SER A 78 21.64 -15.62 -22.48
N ALA A 79 22.21 -16.75 -22.05
CA ALA A 79 21.57 -18.05 -22.27
C ALA A 79 20.27 -18.20 -21.46
N ALA A 80 20.24 -17.70 -20.22
CA ALA A 80 19.05 -17.71 -19.39
C ALA A 80 17.94 -16.80 -19.95
N VAL A 81 18.31 -15.63 -20.45
CA VAL A 81 17.37 -14.67 -21.05
C VAL A 81 16.85 -15.16 -22.41
N GLN A 82 17.71 -15.76 -23.25
CA GLN A 82 17.29 -16.31 -24.53
C GLN A 82 16.25 -17.44 -24.37
N ARG A 83 16.33 -18.23 -23.29
CA ARG A 83 15.29 -19.23 -22.97
C ARG A 83 13.91 -18.61 -22.73
N GLN A 84 13.85 -17.34 -22.34
CA GLN A 84 12.63 -16.63 -21.96
C GLN A 84 12.13 -15.67 -23.05
N LEU A 85 13.01 -15.23 -23.95
CA LEU A 85 12.71 -14.25 -25.00
C LEU A 85 12.84 -14.84 -26.40
N PRO A 86 11.88 -14.57 -27.31
CA PRO A 86 12.07 -14.82 -28.74
C PRO A 86 13.27 -14.03 -29.29
N SER A 87 13.95 -14.55 -30.33
CA SER A 87 15.21 -13.98 -30.85
C SER A 87 15.16 -12.47 -31.09
N GLY A 88 14.09 -11.95 -31.71
CA GLY A 88 13.97 -10.49 -31.93
C GLY A 88 13.90 -9.66 -30.64
N GLN A 89 13.23 -10.18 -29.60
CA GLN A 89 13.19 -9.52 -28.28
C GLN A 89 14.48 -9.72 -27.50
N PHE A 90 15.18 -10.84 -27.71
CA PHE A 90 16.50 -11.09 -27.14
C PHE A 90 17.55 -10.09 -27.66
N ILE A 91 17.60 -9.86 -28.98
CA ILE A 91 18.50 -8.84 -29.55
C ILE A 91 18.08 -7.44 -29.11
N ARG A 92 16.77 -7.16 -29.00
CA ARG A 92 16.28 -5.88 -28.45
C ARG A 92 16.71 -5.69 -26.99
N TRP A 93 16.68 -6.72 -26.17
CA TRP A 93 17.18 -6.70 -24.79
C TRP A 93 18.68 -6.34 -24.72
N ALA A 94 19.50 -6.93 -25.61
CA ALA A 94 20.91 -6.56 -25.74
C ALA A 94 21.09 -5.07 -26.07
N SER A 95 20.31 -4.57 -27.03
CA SER A 95 20.33 -3.15 -27.43
C SER A 95 19.88 -2.21 -26.29
N ILE A 96 18.87 -2.60 -25.51
CA ILE A 96 18.41 -1.85 -24.33
C ILE A 96 19.53 -1.72 -23.30
N GLY A 97 20.15 -2.82 -22.89
CA GLY A 97 21.25 -2.77 -21.93
C GLY A 97 22.49 -2.06 -22.49
N GLY A 98 22.71 -2.13 -23.80
CA GLY A 98 23.69 -1.30 -24.49
C GLY A 98 23.42 0.20 -24.30
N ARG A 99 22.18 0.67 -24.50
CA ARG A 99 21.80 2.08 -24.25
C ARG A 99 22.00 2.47 -22.78
N LEU A 100 21.61 1.61 -21.84
CA LEU A 100 21.87 1.85 -20.41
C LEU A 100 23.36 1.98 -20.12
N CYS A 101 24.20 1.21 -20.81
CA CYS A 101 25.65 1.29 -20.66
C CYS A 101 26.23 2.62 -21.18
N ASP A 102 25.57 3.27 -22.15
CA ASP A 102 25.95 4.63 -22.60
C ASP A 102 25.68 5.66 -21.50
N ASP A 103 24.59 5.50 -20.73
CA ASP A 103 24.30 6.38 -19.60
C ASP A 103 25.21 6.08 -18.40
N SER A 104 25.36 4.80 -18.03
CA SER A 104 26.25 4.33 -16.97
C SER A 104 26.51 2.82 -17.06
N PRO A 105 27.76 2.35 -17.05
CA PRO A 105 28.08 0.91 -17.00
C PRO A 105 27.42 0.16 -15.83
N SER A 106 27.31 0.80 -14.66
CA SER A 106 26.68 0.20 -13.47
C SER A 106 25.19 -0.09 -13.67
N LEU A 107 24.47 0.76 -14.41
CA LEU A 107 23.05 0.54 -14.72
C LEU A 107 22.89 -0.70 -15.61
N ALA A 108 23.72 -0.82 -16.64
CA ALA A 108 23.71 -1.97 -17.53
C ALA A 108 24.07 -3.27 -16.79
N VAL A 109 25.07 -3.24 -15.91
CA VAL A 109 25.43 -4.36 -15.02
C VAL A 109 24.20 -4.82 -14.21
N SER A 110 23.56 -3.93 -13.44
CA SER A 110 22.41 -4.32 -12.62
C SER A 110 21.20 -4.76 -13.46
N PHE A 111 20.96 -4.13 -14.62
CA PHE A 111 19.90 -4.53 -15.55
C PHE A 111 20.12 -5.95 -16.10
N PHE A 112 21.31 -6.24 -16.63
CA PHE A 112 21.62 -7.55 -17.18
C PHE A 112 21.59 -8.63 -16.11
N LYS A 113 22.18 -8.36 -14.95
CA LYS A 113 22.19 -9.28 -13.82
C LYS A 113 20.79 -9.61 -13.28
N ALA A 114 19.89 -8.63 -13.23
CA ALA A 114 18.51 -8.84 -12.76
C ALA A 114 17.58 -9.43 -13.84
N SER A 115 17.97 -9.38 -15.12
CA SER A 115 17.11 -9.78 -16.25
C SER A 115 16.63 -11.24 -16.19
N PRO A 116 17.49 -12.26 -15.93
CA PRO A 116 17.05 -13.64 -15.86
C PRO A 116 15.90 -13.88 -14.88
N ASP A 117 15.97 -13.27 -13.69
CA ASP A 117 14.95 -13.43 -12.64
C ASP A 117 13.73 -12.56 -12.90
N ALA A 118 13.92 -11.31 -13.34
CA ALA A 118 12.81 -10.40 -13.65
C ALA A 118 11.92 -10.95 -14.77
N LEU A 119 12.50 -11.55 -15.81
CA LEU A 119 11.79 -12.10 -16.96
C LEU A 119 10.92 -13.33 -16.64
N THR A 120 11.11 -13.95 -15.46
CA THR A 120 10.23 -15.03 -15.01
C THR A 120 8.79 -14.54 -14.76
N ARG A 121 8.63 -13.25 -14.44
CA ARG A 121 7.34 -12.59 -14.19
C ARG A 121 7.05 -11.45 -15.17
N LEU A 122 8.09 -10.87 -15.78
CA LEU A 122 7.98 -9.76 -16.72
C LEU A 122 7.73 -10.25 -18.14
N ARG A 123 6.63 -9.80 -18.75
CA ARG A 123 6.35 -10.12 -20.16
C ARG A 123 7.34 -9.41 -21.10
N PRO A 124 7.77 -10.04 -22.22
CA PRO A 124 8.76 -9.46 -23.15
C PRO A 124 8.45 -8.03 -23.63
N ARG A 125 7.16 -7.70 -23.80
CA ARG A 125 6.74 -6.36 -24.25
C ARG A 125 7.09 -5.23 -23.27
N TYR A 126 7.25 -5.56 -21.99
CA TYR A 126 7.48 -4.60 -20.90
C TYR A 126 8.96 -4.43 -20.55
N VAL A 127 9.88 -5.13 -21.23
CA VAL A 127 11.33 -5.07 -20.92
C VAL A 127 11.90 -3.66 -21.14
N ASP A 128 11.46 -2.97 -22.19
CA ASP A 128 11.89 -1.60 -22.47
C ASP A 128 11.31 -0.61 -21.45
N ASP A 129 10.04 -0.77 -21.07
CA ASP A 129 9.41 0.05 -20.03
C ASP A 129 10.10 -0.14 -18.67
N TRP A 130 10.40 -1.39 -18.29
CA TRP A 130 11.17 -1.71 -17.09
C TRP A 130 12.56 -1.07 -17.09
N ALA A 131 13.28 -1.18 -18.21
CA ALA A 131 14.57 -0.52 -18.38
C ALA A 131 14.44 1.00 -18.25
N ASN A 132 13.43 1.61 -18.87
CA ASN A 132 13.21 3.05 -18.81
C ASN A 132 12.83 3.54 -17.40
N LEU A 133 12.11 2.74 -16.61
CA LEU A 133 11.78 3.07 -15.21
C LEU A 133 13.05 3.20 -14.36
N GLY A 134 13.97 2.23 -14.43
CA GLY A 134 15.24 2.31 -13.71
C GLY A 134 16.12 3.45 -14.21
N ARG A 135 16.18 3.65 -15.54
CA ARG A 135 16.92 4.76 -16.17
C ARG A 135 16.40 6.13 -15.71
N ALA A 136 15.09 6.28 -15.53
CA ALA A 136 14.49 7.56 -15.13
C ALA A 136 14.88 8.01 -13.70
N LEU A 137 15.33 7.08 -12.86
CA LEU A 137 15.87 7.35 -11.52
C LEU A 137 17.32 7.87 -11.59
N TYR A 138 18.03 7.65 -12.69
CA TYR A 138 19.40 8.10 -12.88
C TYR A 138 19.48 9.56 -13.36
N ARG A 139 20.37 10.34 -12.74
CA ARG A 139 20.57 11.78 -13.00
C ARG A 139 22.05 12.18 -13.11
N GLY A 140 22.93 11.22 -13.42
CA GLY A 140 24.36 11.51 -13.58
C GLY A 140 25.18 11.55 -12.28
N THR A 141 24.58 11.27 -11.12
CA THR A 141 25.27 11.24 -9.83
C THR A 141 25.44 9.82 -9.31
N TRP A 142 26.44 9.59 -8.46
CA TRP A 142 26.64 8.28 -7.83
C TRP A 142 25.43 7.86 -6.97
N LYS A 143 24.78 8.79 -6.26
CA LYS A 143 23.55 8.52 -5.49
C LYS A 143 22.40 8.07 -6.39
N SER A 144 22.16 8.81 -7.47
CA SER A 144 21.12 8.44 -8.45
C SER A 144 21.43 7.12 -9.17
N SER A 145 22.72 6.82 -9.38
CA SER A 145 23.16 5.53 -9.93
C SER A 145 22.85 4.39 -8.97
N ASN A 146 23.17 4.55 -7.67
CA ASN A 146 22.91 3.52 -6.67
C ASN A 146 21.41 3.20 -6.59
N LEU A 147 20.55 4.22 -6.53
CA LEU A 147 19.10 4.03 -6.52
C LEU A 147 18.60 3.29 -7.78
N ALA A 148 19.08 3.67 -8.96
CA ALA A 148 18.70 3.03 -10.22
C ALA A 148 19.18 1.57 -10.31
N CYS A 149 20.42 1.30 -9.89
CA CYS A 149 20.98 -0.06 -9.79
C CYS A 149 20.16 -0.93 -8.84
N HIS A 150 19.89 -0.42 -7.63
CA HIS A 150 19.12 -1.13 -6.62
C HIS A 150 17.67 -1.38 -7.05
N PHE A 151 17.07 -0.44 -7.80
CA PHE A 151 15.75 -0.66 -8.42
C PHE A 151 15.74 -1.88 -9.33
N TYR A 152 16.74 -2.05 -10.21
CA TYR A 152 16.84 -3.27 -11.03
C TYR A 152 17.06 -4.52 -10.18
N GLU A 153 17.94 -4.46 -9.19
CA GLU A 153 18.26 -5.61 -8.31
C GLU A 153 17.05 -6.09 -7.51
N VAL A 154 16.18 -5.17 -7.07
CA VAL A 154 14.97 -5.48 -6.30
C VAL A 154 13.74 -5.74 -7.19
N SER A 155 13.83 -5.42 -8.50
CA SER A 155 12.72 -5.60 -9.45
C SER A 155 12.16 -7.02 -9.50
N PRO A 156 12.96 -8.11 -9.53
CA PRO A 156 12.41 -9.47 -9.55
C PRO A 156 11.47 -9.74 -8.37
N GLN A 157 11.88 -9.37 -7.14
CA GLN A 157 11.07 -9.53 -5.93
C GLN A 157 9.79 -8.69 -6.00
N LEU A 158 9.87 -7.45 -6.49
CA LEU A 158 8.69 -6.59 -6.65
C LEU A 158 7.69 -7.20 -7.65
N LEU A 159 8.18 -7.73 -8.77
CA LEU A 159 7.35 -8.34 -9.82
C LEU A 159 6.67 -9.65 -9.40
N GLU A 160 7.12 -10.31 -8.33
CA GLU A 160 6.38 -11.42 -7.71
C GLU A 160 5.09 -10.96 -7.04
N SER A 161 5.07 -9.70 -6.58
CA SER A 161 4.01 -9.13 -5.77
C SER A 161 3.28 -7.96 -6.43
N LEU A 162 3.65 -7.50 -7.63
CA LEU A 162 3.00 -6.37 -8.28
C LEU A 162 2.59 -6.76 -9.70
N THR A 163 1.42 -6.29 -10.11
CA THR A 163 1.12 -6.18 -11.55
C THR A 163 2.07 -5.17 -12.19
N PHE A 164 2.31 -5.29 -13.50
CA PHE A 164 3.21 -4.35 -14.18
C PHE A 164 2.72 -2.89 -14.11
N ALA A 165 1.40 -2.68 -14.04
CA ALA A 165 0.81 -1.36 -13.88
C ALA A 165 1.11 -0.76 -12.49
N GLU A 166 0.98 -1.55 -11.42
CA GLU A 166 1.35 -1.14 -10.06
C GLU A 166 2.87 -0.90 -9.95
N PHE A 167 3.68 -1.79 -10.53
CA PHE A 167 5.14 -1.65 -10.59
C PHE A 167 5.56 -0.33 -11.26
N THR A 168 4.91 0.04 -12.35
CA THR A 168 5.14 1.31 -13.05
C THR A 168 4.80 2.50 -12.17
N ARG A 169 3.59 2.52 -11.57
CA ARG A 169 3.17 3.59 -10.64
C ARG A 169 4.09 3.70 -9.43
N PHE A 170 4.57 2.58 -8.92
CA PHE A 170 5.55 2.56 -7.83
C PHE A 170 6.88 3.18 -8.27
N GLY A 171 7.40 2.82 -9.45
CA GLY A 171 8.59 3.45 -10.02
C GLY A 171 8.43 4.96 -10.24
N GLU A 172 7.26 5.42 -10.66
CA GLU A 172 6.93 6.85 -10.78
C GLU A 172 6.90 7.56 -9.40
N SER A 173 6.35 6.91 -8.37
CA SER A 173 6.41 7.40 -6.98
C SER A 173 7.84 7.54 -6.47
N LEU A 174 8.72 6.56 -6.74
CA LEU A 174 10.15 6.66 -6.44
C LEU A 174 10.84 7.82 -7.19
N GLN A 175 10.42 8.10 -8.42
CA GLN A 175 10.92 9.27 -9.15
C GLN A 175 10.51 10.59 -8.48
N VAL A 176 9.28 10.70 -7.96
CA VAL A 176 8.85 11.88 -7.19
C VAL A 176 9.70 12.05 -5.94
N LEU A 177 9.91 10.98 -5.16
CA LEU A 177 10.73 11.01 -3.95
C LEU A 177 12.20 11.34 -4.22
N SER A 178 12.80 10.72 -5.24
CA SER A 178 14.23 10.90 -5.57
C SER A 178 14.59 12.33 -6.00
N ARG A 179 13.62 13.10 -6.53
CA ARG A 179 13.80 14.54 -6.79
C ARG A 179 14.06 15.34 -5.50
N ARG A 180 13.62 14.83 -4.34
CA ARG A 180 13.81 15.44 -3.02
C ARG A 180 14.93 14.76 -2.23
N SER A 181 14.99 13.42 -2.24
CA SER A 181 15.99 12.63 -1.52
C SER A 181 16.16 11.23 -2.13
N TYR A 182 17.34 10.96 -2.71
CA TYR A 182 17.70 9.61 -3.19
C TYR A 182 17.77 8.60 -2.05
N ASP A 183 18.32 9.00 -0.90
CA ASP A 183 18.50 8.12 0.25
C ASP A 183 17.14 7.65 0.80
N LEU A 184 16.14 8.55 0.83
CA LEU A 184 14.78 8.18 1.24
C LEU A 184 14.08 7.30 0.19
N ALA A 185 14.23 7.62 -1.10
CA ALA A 185 13.65 6.80 -2.17
C ALA A 185 14.20 5.36 -2.12
N ASP A 186 15.50 5.21 -1.89
CA ASP A 186 16.16 3.91 -1.74
C ASP A 186 15.66 3.15 -0.51
N GLU A 187 15.52 3.83 0.63
CA GLU A 187 14.93 3.22 1.84
C GLU A 187 13.48 2.77 1.60
N CYS A 188 12.67 3.57 0.89
CA CYS A 188 11.30 3.20 0.52
C CYS A 188 11.26 2.01 -0.44
N LEU A 189 12.18 1.92 -1.40
CA LEU A 189 12.32 0.78 -2.32
C LEU A 189 12.48 -0.54 -1.55
N VAL A 190 13.39 -0.57 -0.58
CA VAL A 190 13.63 -1.78 0.25
C VAL A 190 12.42 -2.13 1.10
N LYS A 191 11.78 -1.13 1.72
CA LYS A 191 10.57 -1.35 2.54
C LYS A 191 9.41 -1.86 1.70
N ALA A 192 9.22 -1.30 0.52
CA ALA A 192 8.17 -1.67 -0.42
C ALA A 192 8.26 -3.16 -0.83
N ALA A 193 9.46 -3.63 -1.17
CA ALA A 193 9.68 -5.04 -1.55
C ALA A 193 9.30 -6.04 -0.46
N ARG A 194 9.37 -5.64 0.82
CA ARG A 194 8.95 -6.45 1.97
C ARG A 194 7.47 -6.29 2.30
N LEU A 195 6.91 -5.11 2.02
CA LEU A 195 5.54 -4.74 2.36
C LEU A 195 4.52 -5.31 1.35
N PHE A 196 4.76 -5.17 0.05
CA PHE A 196 3.77 -5.51 -0.97
C PHE A 196 3.26 -6.96 -0.95
N PRO A 197 4.08 -8.00 -0.66
CA PRO A 197 3.58 -9.37 -0.51
C PRO A 197 2.51 -9.52 0.59
N ARG A 198 2.44 -8.59 1.56
CA ARG A 198 1.54 -8.63 2.72
C ARG A 198 0.28 -7.78 2.54
N LEU A 199 0.24 -6.92 1.51
CA LEU A 199 -0.85 -5.96 1.31
C LEU A 199 -2.02 -6.49 0.48
N GLY A 200 -1.93 -7.65 -0.17
CA GLY A 200 -3.06 -8.20 -0.92
C GLY A 200 -3.55 -7.29 -2.04
N ASP A 201 -4.85 -7.06 -2.19
CA ASP A 201 -5.41 -6.25 -3.29
C ASP A 201 -5.24 -4.74 -3.08
N GLU A 202 -4.79 -4.33 -1.89
CA GLU A 202 -4.65 -2.93 -1.49
C GLU A 202 -3.30 -2.29 -1.88
N ARG A 203 -2.44 -3.05 -2.59
CA ARG A 203 -1.12 -2.58 -3.07
C ARG A 203 -1.25 -1.28 -3.88
N ASP A 204 -2.16 -1.23 -4.83
CA ASP A 204 -2.37 -0.05 -5.67
C ASP A 204 -2.83 1.19 -4.89
N ALA A 205 -3.77 1.00 -3.97
CA ALA A 205 -4.26 2.07 -3.11
C ALA A 205 -3.14 2.60 -2.20
N PHE A 206 -2.29 1.73 -1.67
CA PHE A 206 -1.12 2.14 -0.89
C PHE A 206 -0.08 2.88 -1.73
N ILE A 207 0.22 2.43 -2.96
CA ILE A 207 1.12 3.15 -3.87
C ILE A 207 0.59 4.56 -4.15
N THR A 208 -0.73 4.70 -4.34
CA THR A 208 -1.39 5.99 -4.54
C THR A 208 -1.25 6.91 -3.32
N VAL A 209 -1.51 6.40 -2.10
CA VAL A 209 -1.32 7.18 -0.85
C VAL A 209 0.14 7.58 -0.69
N SER A 210 1.08 6.68 -0.95
CA SER A 210 2.51 6.97 -0.87
C SER A 210 2.96 8.02 -1.89
N HIS A 211 2.42 8.00 -3.10
CA HIS A 211 2.68 8.99 -4.14
C HIS A 211 2.14 10.37 -3.74
N ASP A 212 0.85 10.44 -3.37
CA ASP A 212 0.20 11.69 -2.96
C ASP A 212 0.94 12.30 -1.75
N LEU A 213 1.35 11.50 -0.77
CA LEU A 213 2.14 11.97 0.37
C LEU A 213 3.54 12.44 -0.05
N ALA A 214 4.19 11.79 -1.01
CA ALA A 214 5.50 12.19 -1.51
C ALA A 214 5.46 13.59 -2.16
N GLU A 215 4.37 13.92 -2.86
CA GLU A 215 4.18 15.24 -3.47
C GLU A 215 4.00 16.36 -2.43
N HIS A 216 3.23 16.09 -1.37
CA HIS A 216 2.86 17.10 -0.36
C HIS A 216 3.84 17.17 0.81
N SER A 217 4.37 16.03 1.27
CA SER A 217 5.17 15.90 2.48
C SER A 217 6.11 14.70 2.44
N TRP A 218 7.10 14.76 1.53
CA TRP A 218 8.07 13.68 1.31
C TRP A 218 8.77 13.16 2.58
N ARG A 219 8.97 14.00 3.62
CA ARG A 219 9.62 13.58 4.87
C ARG A 219 8.82 12.54 5.66
N GLU A 220 7.50 12.52 5.49
CA GLU A 220 6.58 11.62 6.19
C GLU A 220 6.47 10.24 5.53
N VAL A 221 6.99 10.09 4.30
CA VAL A 221 6.82 8.85 3.54
C VAL A 221 7.52 7.66 4.22
N LYS A 222 8.66 7.89 4.91
CA LYS A 222 9.27 6.82 5.71
C LYS A 222 8.32 6.29 6.79
N SER A 223 7.73 7.21 7.56
CA SER A 223 6.78 6.91 8.63
C SER A 223 5.56 6.15 8.09
N LEU A 224 5.08 6.51 6.89
CA LEU A 224 4.03 5.78 6.19
C LEU A 224 4.39 4.29 5.96
N TYR A 225 5.57 3.99 5.40
CA TYR A 225 6.00 2.60 5.16
C TYR A 225 6.23 1.81 6.46
N ASP A 226 6.78 2.46 7.49
CA ASP A 226 7.04 1.85 8.79
C ASP A 226 5.73 1.46 9.50
N SER A 227 4.76 2.37 9.54
CA SER A 227 3.44 2.10 10.11
C SER A 227 2.63 1.12 9.26
N ALA A 228 2.73 1.15 7.93
CA ALA A 228 2.04 0.18 7.10
C ALA A 228 2.53 -1.26 7.33
N SER A 229 3.84 -1.43 7.48
CA SER A 229 4.48 -2.73 7.71
C SER A 229 4.14 -3.37 9.04
N THR A 230 3.74 -2.58 10.03
CA THR A 230 3.44 -3.04 11.39
C THR A 230 1.93 -3.04 11.67
N SER A 231 1.27 -1.91 11.47
CA SER A 231 -0.12 -1.68 11.87
C SER A 231 -1.11 -2.04 10.77
N LEU A 232 -0.91 -1.54 9.55
CA LEU A 232 -1.89 -1.70 8.47
C LEU A 232 -2.02 -3.17 8.01
N THR A 233 -0.89 -3.90 7.98
CA THR A 233 -0.89 -5.34 7.63
C THR A 233 -1.51 -6.24 8.68
N ALA A 234 -1.75 -5.76 9.90
CA ALA A 234 -2.42 -6.51 10.97
C ALA A 234 -3.95 -6.41 10.91
N LEU A 235 -4.51 -5.51 10.09
CA LEU A 235 -5.94 -5.33 9.92
C LEU A 235 -6.52 -6.26 8.85
N GLU A 236 -7.80 -6.57 8.99
CA GLU A 236 -8.56 -7.23 7.92
C GLU A 236 -8.64 -6.33 6.67
N PRO A 237 -8.66 -6.92 5.46
CA PRO A 237 -8.60 -6.19 4.19
C PRO A 237 -9.63 -5.07 4.03
N ILE A 238 -10.86 -5.28 4.51
CA ILE A 238 -11.94 -4.29 4.42
C ILE A 238 -11.61 -3.00 5.20
N HIS A 239 -11.08 -3.14 6.41
CA HIS A 239 -10.69 -2.01 7.26
C HIS A 239 -9.44 -1.32 6.71
N ARG A 240 -8.47 -2.11 6.23
CA ARG A 240 -7.26 -1.59 5.57
C ARG A 240 -7.59 -0.73 4.35
N SER A 241 -8.44 -1.25 3.46
CA SER A 241 -8.91 -0.53 2.27
C SER A 241 -9.54 0.80 2.65
N ARG A 242 -10.39 0.80 3.69
CA ARG A 242 -11.08 1.99 4.15
C ARG A 242 -10.13 3.04 4.76
N LEU A 243 -9.14 2.61 5.57
CA LEU A 243 -8.12 3.51 6.10
C LEU A 243 -7.26 4.15 5.01
N LEU A 244 -6.95 3.42 3.92
CA LEU A 244 -6.23 3.97 2.77
C LEU A 244 -7.02 5.07 2.07
N VAL A 245 -8.34 4.89 1.93
CA VAL A 245 -9.24 5.93 1.39
C VAL A 245 -9.26 7.18 2.28
N ILE A 246 -9.37 6.99 3.59
CA ILE A 246 -9.37 8.11 4.55
C ILE A 246 -8.00 8.82 4.53
N ALA A 247 -6.89 8.08 4.54
CA ALA A 247 -5.54 8.64 4.48
C ALA A 247 -5.33 9.51 3.24
N ARG A 248 -5.80 9.07 2.07
CA ARG A 248 -5.71 9.87 0.85
C ARG A 248 -6.47 11.19 0.97
N ARG A 249 -7.68 11.16 1.55
CA ARG A 249 -8.48 12.37 1.79
C ARG A 249 -7.85 13.29 2.83
N LEU A 250 -7.20 12.72 3.86
CA LEU A 250 -6.43 13.48 4.83
C LEU A 250 -5.27 14.22 4.18
N ILE A 251 -4.51 13.58 3.27
CA ILE A 251 -3.44 14.23 2.50
C ILE A 251 -3.99 15.39 1.66
N GLN A 252 -5.14 15.20 1.00
CA GLN A 252 -5.81 16.26 0.22
C GLN A 252 -6.29 17.44 1.07
N ALA A 253 -6.46 17.23 2.38
CA ALA A 253 -6.82 18.24 3.36
C ALA A 253 -5.60 18.70 4.20
N ASP A 254 -4.41 18.62 3.60
CA ASP A 254 -3.13 19.06 4.15
C ASP A 254 -2.73 18.39 5.49
N GLN A 255 -3.28 17.21 5.79
CA GLN A 255 -2.85 16.40 6.92
C GLN A 255 -1.70 15.48 6.50
N THR A 256 -0.56 15.60 7.17
CA THR A 256 0.70 14.98 6.74
C THR A 256 1.13 13.79 7.60
N ALA A 257 0.66 13.71 8.85
CA ALA A 257 1.00 12.67 9.83
C ALA A 257 0.30 11.32 9.56
N ILE A 258 0.38 10.83 8.33
CA ILE A 258 -0.34 9.62 7.87
C ILE A 258 0.22 8.34 8.50
N GLY A 259 1.53 8.29 8.78
CA GLY A 259 2.12 7.17 9.51
C GLY A 259 1.57 7.04 10.93
N GLU A 260 1.44 8.15 11.65
CA GLU A 260 0.83 8.18 12.99
C GLU A 260 -0.66 7.82 12.94
N PHE A 261 -1.38 8.35 11.94
CA PHE A 261 -2.77 7.98 11.68
C PHE A 261 -2.93 6.46 11.49
N PHE A 262 -2.11 5.81 10.65
CA PHE A 262 -2.19 4.35 10.48
C PHE A 262 -1.91 3.58 11.76
N ALA A 263 -0.90 4.00 12.54
CA ALA A 263 -0.59 3.35 13.81
C ALA A 263 -1.75 3.47 14.81
N GLY A 264 -2.24 4.69 15.02
CA GLY A 264 -3.32 4.98 15.96
C GLY A 264 -4.66 4.37 15.53
N ALA A 265 -5.05 4.57 14.27
CA ALA A 265 -6.32 4.08 13.76
C ALA A 265 -6.37 2.55 13.74
N SER A 266 -5.30 1.87 13.32
CA SER A 266 -5.28 0.40 13.33
C SER A 266 -5.39 -0.16 14.75
N ASN A 267 -4.68 0.46 15.71
CA ASN A 267 -4.79 0.08 17.11
C ASN A 267 -6.22 0.25 17.62
N ALA A 268 -6.84 1.40 17.37
CA ALA A 268 -8.18 1.68 17.85
C ALA A 268 -9.24 0.76 17.21
N VAL A 269 -9.19 0.53 15.90
CA VAL A 269 -10.11 -0.38 15.19
C VAL A 269 -10.05 -1.80 15.78
N ASN A 270 -8.88 -2.27 16.19
CA ASN A 270 -8.76 -3.59 16.82
C ASN A 270 -9.36 -3.66 18.23
N HIS A 271 -9.48 -2.52 18.93
CA HIS A 271 -9.99 -2.44 20.31
C HIS A 271 -11.47 -2.02 20.42
N VAL A 272 -12.13 -1.69 19.32
CA VAL A 272 -13.59 -1.49 19.31
C VAL A 272 -14.34 -2.81 19.01
N PRO A 273 -15.62 -2.93 19.42
CA PRO A 273 -16.45 -4.10 19.12
C PRO A 273 -16.46 -4.42 17.62
N ALA A 274 -16.38 -5.71 17.28
CA ALA A 274 -16.18 -6.16 15.89
C ALA A 274 -17.29 -5.65 14.95
N GLU A 275 -18.54 -5.68 15.42
CA GLU A 275 -19.71 -5.18 14.72
C GLU A 275 -19.69 -3.66 14.49
N PHE A 276 -18.89 -2.91 15.25
CA PHE A 276 -18.82 -1.46 15.16
C PHE A 276 -17.61 -0.95 14.36
N ARG A 277 -16.61 -1.80 14.05
CA ARG A 277 -15.38 -1.41 13.35
C ARG A 277 -15.66 -0.72 12.00
N GLN A 278 -16.48 -1.36 11.17
CA GLN A 278 -16.86 -0.81 9.87
C GLN A 278 -17.61 0.52 10.04
N ARG A 279 -18.55 0.58 10.98
CA ARG A 279 -19.35 1.77 11.27
C ARG A 279 -18.48 2.94 11.75
N LEU A 280 -17.50 2.70 12.62
CA LEU A 280 -16.55 3.71 13.08
C LEU A 280 -15.80 4.35 11.89
N LEU A 281 -15.35 3.54 10.93
CA LEU A 281 -14.66 4.03 9.73
C LEU A 281 -15.59 4.71 8.72
N GLU A 282 -16.90 4.49 8.81
CA GLU A 282 -17.90 5.27 8.07
C GLU A 282 -18.08 6.65 8.71
N LEU A 283 -18.25 6.72 10.03
CA LEU A 283 -18.36 7.97 10.79
C LEU A 283 -17.11 8.87 10.62
N ALA A 284 -15.94 8.27 10.43
CA ALA A 284 -14.69 8.99 10.19
C ALA A 284 -14.69 9.87 8.93
N ASP A 285 -15.59 9.65 7.96
CA ASP A 285 -15.72 10.51 6.79
C ASP A 285 -16.43 11.83 7.11
N GLU A 286 -17.32 11.86 8.12
CA GLU A 286 -18.19 13.01 8.40
C GLU A 286 -17.43 14.27 8.84
N PRO A 287 -16.46 14.21 9.77
CA PRO A 287 -15.71 15.40 10.14
C PRO A 287 -14.66 15.81 9.09
N LEU A 288 -14.37 14.96 8.09
CA LEU A 288 -13.25 15.17 7.18
C LEU A 288 -13.38 16.46 6.36
N ALA A 289 -14.59 16.82 5.93
CA ALA A 289 -14.81 18.01 5.09
C ALA A 289 -14.62 19.34 5.82
N SER A 290 -14.94 19.38 7.12
CA SER A 290 -14.96 20.62 7.91
C SER A 290 -13.83 20.69 8.93
N SER A 291 -13.38 19.56 9.47
CA SER A 291 -12.35 19.48 10.49
C SER A 291 -11.50 18.20 10.31
N PRO A 292 -10.65 18.13 9.28
CA PRO A 292 -9.82 16.95 8.98
C PRO A 292 -8.97 16.46 10.16
N ALA A 293 -8.46 17.40 10.96
CA ALA A 293 -7.65 17.11 12.16
C ALA A 293 -8.43 16.30 13.23
N SER A 294 -9.76 16.29 13.15
CA SER A 294 -10.63 15.53 14.07
C SER A 294 -10.73 14.04 13.73
N VAL A 295 -10.47 13.64 12.49
CA VAL A 295 -10.66 12.26 12.00
C VAL A 295 -9.82 11.27 12.80
N ASN A 296 -8.52 11.53 12.94
CA ASN A 296 -7.63 10.67 13.72
C ASN A 296 -8.04 10.61 15.20
N LEU A 297 -8.47 11.75 15.75
CA LEU A 297 -8.88 11.86 17.15
C LEU A 297 -10.17 11.07 17.44
N LEU A 298 -11.16 11.18 16.56
CA LEU A 298 -12.39 10.39 16.63
C LEU A 298 -12.08 8.89 16.67
N ILE A 299 -11.27 8.40 15.73
CA ILE A 299 -10.95 6.97 15.64
C ILE A 299 -10.14 6.54 16.87
N THR A 300 -9.08 7.26 17.21
CA THR A 300 -8.19 6.88 18.32
C THR A 300 -8.85 6.94 19.70
N GLN A 301 -9.86 7.79 19.88
CA GLN A 301 -10.62 7.89 21.13
C GLN A 301 -11.83 6.97 21.18
N ALA A 302 -12.19 6.31 20.08
CA ALA A 302 -13.35 5.44 20.03
C ALA A 302 -13.35 4.32 21.10
N PRO A 303 -12.24 3.59 21.37
CA PRO A 303 -12.21 2.60 22.43
C PRO A 303 -12.54 3.20 23.81
N ASN A 304 -11.93 4.34 24.15
CA ASN A 304 -12.14 4.99 25.46
C ASN A 304 -13.58 5.47 25.66
N VAL A 305 -14.24 5.92 24.58
CA VAL A 305 -15.63 6.35 24.64
C VAL A 305 -16.58 5.15 24.69
N LEU A 306 -16.30 4.10 23.94
CA LEU A 306 -17.09 2.86 23.92
C LEU A 306 -16.97 2.03 25.20
N ASP A 307 -15.96 2.26 26.03
CA ASP A 307 -15.92 1.72 27.40
C ASP A 307 -17.06 2.24 28.29
N ARG A 308 -17.60 3.42 27.95
CA ARG A 308 -18.66 4.10 28.72
C ARG A 308 -20.00 4.13 28.00
N LEU A 309 -19.98 4.10 26.68
CA LEU A 309 -21.15 4.26 25.81
C LEU A 309 -21.39 3.01 24.96
N SER A 310 -22.65 2.68 24.72
CA SER A 310 -23.02 1.72 23.67
C SER A 310 -22.70 2.29 22.27
N PRO A 311 -22.64 1.45 21.22
CA PRO A 311 -22.45 1.93 19.85
C PRO A 311 -23.46 3.00 19.40
N SER A 312 -24.73 2.88 19.80
CA SER A 312 -25.76 3.87 19.47
C SER A 312 -25.56 5.19 20.22
N GLN A 313 -25.12 5.13 21.49
CA GLN A 313 -24.76 6.32 22.26
C GLN A 313 -23.48 6.97 21.72
N PHE A 314 -22.52 6.20 21.22
CA PHE A 314 -21.34 6.74 20.55
C PHE A 314 -21.72 7.56 19.32
N GLU A 315 -22.65 7.07 18.49
CA GLU A 315 -23.15 7.83 17.33
C GLU A 315 -23.85 9.12 17.73
N GLU A 316 -24.56 9.13 18.86
CA GLU A 316 -25.16 10.34 19.42
C GLU A 316 -24.11 11.33 19.91
N TRP A 317 -23.09 10.85 20.63
CA TRP A 317 -21.93 11.65 21.01
C TRP A 317 -21.18 12.19 19.79
N HIS A 318 -21.02 11.40 18.73
CA HIS A 318 -20.40 11.83 17.48
C HIS A 318 -21.21 12.95 16.80
N ARG A 319 -22.54 12.84 16.77
CA ARG A 319 -23.44 13.86 16.20
C ARG A 319 -23.34 15.20 16.91
N GLU A 320 -23.21 15.20 18.24
CA GLU A 320 -22.93 16.44 19.00
C GLU A 320 -21.56 17.02 18.66
N GLY A 321 -20.56 16.18 18.42
CA GLY A 321 -19.24 16.61 17.93
C GLY A 321 -19.31 17.29 16.56
N LEU A 322 -20.12 16.75 15.64
CA LEU A 322 -20.34 17.37 14.33
C LEU A 322 -21.09 18.70 14.43
N ARG A 323 -22.04 18.84 15.37
CA ARG A 323 -22.68 20.13 15.66
C ARG A 323 -21.66 21.14 16.18
N ALA A 324 -20.76 20.73 17.07
CA ALA A 324 -19.67 21.60 17.52
C ALA A 324 -18.77 22.05 16.37
N ILE A 325 -18.41 21.14 15.46
CA ILE A 325 -17.64 21.45 14.25
C ILE A 325 -18.40 22.43 13.33
N ALA A 326 -19.72 22.25 13.19
CA ALA A 326 -20.56 23.16 12.40
C ALA A 326 -20.61 24.57 13.00
N ASP A 327 -20.62 24.69 14.33
CA ASP A 327 -20.56 25.97 15.03
C ASP A 327 -19.16 26.63 14.85
N ALA A 328 -18.10 25.85 15.04
CA ALA A 328 -16.71 26.27 14.85
C ALA A 328 -15.82 25.07 14.47
N PRO A 329 -15.23 25.02 13.26
CA PRO A 329 -14.41 23.89 12.79
C PRO A 329 -13.25 23.49 13.71
N GLU A 330 -12.60 24.49 14.32
CA GLU A 330 -11.49 24.35 15.27
C GLU A 330 -11.89 23.69 16.60
N SER A 331 -13.19 23.60 16.89
CA SER A 331 -13.67 22.94 18.11
C SER A 331 -13.55 21.42 18.05
N GLY A 332 -13.59 20.84 16.84
CA GLY A 332 -13.59 19.39 16.61
C GLY A 332 -12.46 18.65 17.33
N PRO A 333 -11.19 19.07 17.20
CA PRO A 333 -10.09 18.41 17.89
C PRO A 333 -10.24 18.41 19.41
N SER A 334 -10.68 19.53 20.00
CA SER A 334 -10.92 19.62 21.45
C SER A 334 -12.14 18.80 21.91
N TYR A 335 -13.13 18.63 21.03
CA TYR A 335 -14.27 17.76 21.27
C TYR A 335 -13.83 16.31 21.35
N TYR A 336 -13.20 15.79 20.29
CA TYR A 336 -12.83 14.37 20.24
C TYR A 336 -11.71 14.01 21.23
N ARG A 337 -10.86 14.96 21.66
CA ARG A 337 -9.90 14.75 22.77
C ARG A 337 -10.55 14.71 24.16
N LEU A 338 -11.86 14.92 24.29
CA LEU A 338 -12.55 15.07 25.57
C LEU A 338 -12.00 16.26 26.39
N GLU A 339 -11.56 17.33 25.72
CA GLU A 339 -11.02 18.55 26.34
C GLU A 339 -12.08 19.62 26.52
N SER A 340 -13.09 19.65 25.63
CA SER A 340 -14.20 20.60 25.71
C SER A 340 -15.23 20.23 26.79
N ALA A 341 -15.81 21.25 27.43
CA ALA A 341 -16.93 21.07 28.37
C ALA A 341 -18.10 20.34 27.71
N ARG A 342 -18.47 20.77 26.48
CA ARG A 342 -19.53 20.14 25.68
C ARG A 342 -19.31 18.63 25.50
N SER A 343 -18.10 18.20 25.14
CA SER A 343 -17.83 16.76 24.97
C SER A 343 -17.96 15.97 26.27
N ARG A 344 -17.52 16.53 27.40
CA ARG A 344 -17.59 15.85 28.70
C ARG A 344 -19.02 15.77 29.21
N GLU A 345 -19.76 16.87 29.14
CA GLU A 345 -21.17 16.93 29.52
C GLU A 345 -22.02 15.96 28.68
N THR A 346 -21.83 15.92 27.35
CA THR A 346 -22.52 14.95 26.49
C THR A 346 -22.14 13.51 26.85
N LEU A 347 -20.86 13.22 27.12
CA LEU A 347 -20.42 11.89 27.53
C LEU A 347 -21.04 11.46 28.87
N ASP A 348 -21.08 12.35 29.86
CA ASP A 348 -21.65 12.09 31.18
C ASP A 348 -23.18 11.91 31.10
N GLN A 349 -23.88 12.72 30.31
CA GLN A 349 -25.32 12.59 30.06
C GLN A 349 -25.68 11.27 29.37
N LEU A 350 -24.88 10.86 28.37
CA LEU A 350 -25.15 9.61 27.65
C LEU A 350 -24.77 8.38 28.47
N SER A 351 -23.70 8.44 29.26
CA SER A 351 -23.26 7.32 30.11
C SER A 351 -24.12 7.11 31.35
N SER A 352 -24.75 8.17 31.87
CA SER A 352 -25.74 8.10 32.96
C SER A 352 -27.09 7.51 32.55
N GLY A 353 -27.32 7.28 31.25
CA GLY A 353 -28.52 6.62 30.75
C GLY A 353 -28.53 5.11 31.04
N VAL A 354 -29.31 4.68 32.05
CA VAL A 354 -29.55 3.26 32.32
C VAL A 354 -30.65 2.75 31.39
N GLU A 355 -30.30 1.85 30.47
CA GLU A 355 -31.31 1.16 29.65
C GLU A 355 -32.08 0.14 30.48
N LEU A 356 -33.42 0.20 30.43
CA LEU A 356 -34.29 -0.70 31.18
C LEU A 356 -33.99 -2.16 30.88
N SER A 357 -33.69 -2.51 29.62
CA SER A 357 -33.33 -3.86 29.20
C SER A 357 -32.19 -4.47 30.02
N ARG A 358 -31.20 -3.66 30.42
CA ARG A 358 -29.99 -4.09 31.12
C ARG A 358 -30.21 -4.30 32.63
N VAL A 359 -31.17 -3.59 33.21
CA VAL A 359 -31.51 -3.66 34.65
C VAL A 359 -32.86 -4.33 34.93
N LYS A 360 -33.60 -4.74 33.89
CA LYS A 360 -34.97 -5.28 33.99
C LYS A 360 -35.06 -6.46 34.94
N ASP A 361 -34.17 -7.43 34.83
CA ASP A 361 -34.20 -8.62 35.68
C ASP A 361 -33.81 -8.32 37.13
N LEU A 362 -32.89 -7.38 37.32
CA LEU A 362 -32.48 -6.92 38.65
C LEU A 362 -33.64 -6.17 39.34
N LEU A 363 -34.26 -5.22 38.64
CA LEU A 363 -35.44 -4.49 39.11
C LEU A 363 -36.60 -5.43 39.39
N ARG A 364 -36.84 -6.41 38.51
CA ARG A 364 -37.84 -7.47 38.70
C ARG A 364 -37.60 -8.22 40.01
N THR A 365 -36.36 -8.67 40.22
CA THR A 365 -35.98 -9.41 41.43
C THR A 365 -36.20 -8.57 42.69
N TYR A 366 -35.77 -7.30 42.71
CA TYR A 366 -35.98 -6.42 43.85
C TYR A 366 -37.46 -6.11 44.09
N CYS A 367 -38.24 -5.82 43.05
CA CYS A 367 -39.66 -5.53 43.17
C CYS A 367 -40.43 -6.74 43.68
N SER A 368 -40.11 -7.94 43.19
CA SER A 368 -40.74 -9.17 43.67
C SER A 368 -40.38 -9.48 45.12
N ALA A 369 -39.11 -9.28 45.51
CA ALA A 369 -38.66 -9.49 46.88
C ALA A 369 -39.26 -8.49 47.89
N LEU A 370 -39.45 -7.23 47.48
CA LEU A 370 -40.02 -6.18 48.34
C LEU A 370 -41.53 -6.27 48.50
N SER A 371 -42.23 -6.84 47.50
CA SER A 371 -43.70 -6.92 47.48
C SER A 371 -44.25 -8.29 47.87
N ASP A 372 -43.37 -9.30 48.04
CA ASP A 372 -43.71 -10.71 48.26
C ASP A 372 -44.71 -11.26 47.22
N ARG A 373 -44.61 -10.72 45.98
CA ARG A 373 -45.46 -11.03 44.83
C ARG A 373 -44.59 -11.08 43.59
N ASP A 374 -44.96 -11.88 42.60
CA ASP A 374 -44.24 -11.89 41.32
C ASP A 374 -44.58 -10.63 40.52
N ILE A 375 -43.64 -9.70 40.43
CA ILE A 375 -43.77 -8.44 39.71
C ILE A 375 -43.14 -8.58 38.33
N GLU A 376 -43.83 -8.14 37.27
CA GLU A 376 -43.23 -7.98 35.95
C GLU A 376 -42.75 -6.54 35.72
N VAL A 377 -41.64 -6.36 35.01
CA VAL A 377 -41.12 -5.03 34.64
C VAL A 377 -41.05 -4.92 33.13
N ASN A 378 -41.74 -3.93 32.55
CA ASN A 378 -41.87 -3.75 31.10
C ASN A 378 -41.61 -2.30 30.70
N ALA A 379 -41.36 -2.07 29.40
CA ALA A 379 -41.18 -0.72 28.88
C ALA A 379 -42.54 -0.03 28.68
N THR A 380 -42.66 1.27 28.97
CA THR A 380 -43.89 2.06 28.73
C THR A 380 -44.36 2.00 27.27
N ALA A 381 -43.45 1.77 26.32
CA ALA A 381 -43.80 1.55 24.90
C ALA A 381 -44.78 0.38 24.68
N GLN A 382 -44.82 -0.62 25.58
CA GLN A 382 -45.75 -1.75 25.48
C GLN A 382 -47.19 -1.43 25.93
N ILE A 383 -47.42 -0.31 26.60
CA ILE A 383 -48.76 0.18 26.97
C ILE A 383 -49.43 0.86 25.78
N VAL A 384 -48.67 1.66 25.04
CA VAL A 384 -49.13 2.41 23.87
C VAL A 384 -49.64 1.46 22.79
N ASP A 385 -48.93 0.35 22.57
CA ASP A 385 -49.29 -0.69 21.60
C ASP A 385 -50.59 -1.43 21.99
N LYS A 386 -50.91 -1.48 23.28
CA LYS A 386 -52.16 -2.06 23.82
C LYS A 386 -53.34 -1.08 23.86
N LYS A 387 -53.17 0.19 23.46
CA LYS A 387 -54.20 1.26 23.48
C LYS A 387 -54.93 1.41 24.83
N ILE A 388 -54.22 1.25 25.94
CA ILE A 388 -54.79 1.40 27.29
C ILE A 388 -54.58 2.85 27.76
N GLY A 389 -55.59 3.71 27.59
CA GLY A 389 -55.74 4.98 28.31
C GLY A 389 -54.66 6.06 28.08
N TRP A 390 -54.94 7.27 28.58
CA TRP A 390 -54.07 8.44 28.48
C TRP A 390 -52.85 8.29 29.40
N VAL A 391 -51.84 7.53 28.97
CA VAL A 391 -50.56 7.40 29.68
C VAL A 391 -49.51 8.22 28.94
N ASP A 392 -48.87 9.15 29.66
CA ASP A 392 -47.75 9.91 29.15
C ASP A 392 -46.53 8.99 29.03
N GLU A 393 -45.99 8.83 27.81
CA GLU A 393 -44.82 7.98 27.49
C GLU A 393 -43.61 8.31 28.38
N GLN A 394 -43.59 9.51 28.95
CA GLN A 394 -42.53 10.03 29.80
C GLN A 394 -42.73 9.77 31.30
N SER A 395 -43.69 8.93 31.73
CA SER A 395 -43.91 8.66 33.15
C SER A 395 -43.97 7.17 33.49
N ALA A 396 -43.39 6.79 34.64
CA ALA A 396 -43.51 5.43 35.16
C ALA A 396 -44.96 5.19 35.61
N THR A 397 -45.52 4.02 35.31
CA THR A 397 -46.89 3.64 35.68
C THR A 397 -46.98 2.16 36.07
N THR A 398 -48.09 1.75 36.68
CA THR A 398 -48.31 0.38 37.15
C THR A 398 -49.68 -0.14 36.71
N GLU A 399 -49.76 -1.42 36.37
CA GLU A 399 -51.00 -2.15 36.05
C GLU A 399 -50.96 -3.51 36.74
N GLY A 400 -51.74 -3.68 37.81
CA GLY A 400 -51.77 -4.94 38.56
C GLY A 400 -50.40 -5.30 39.15
N THR A 401 -49.81 -6.40 38.68
CA THR A 401 -48.46 -6.87 39.06
C THR A 401 -47.38 -6.46 38.07
N THR A 402 -47.67 -5.59 37.10
CA THR A 402 -46.71 -5.12 36.12
C THR A 402 -46.34 -3.66 36.35
N ILE A 403 -45.05 -3.36 36.44
CA ILE A 403 -44.49 -2.01 36.48
C ILE A 403 -44.00 -1.67 35.07
N TYR A 404 -44.44 -0.52 34.57
CA TYR A 404 -43.98 0.02 33.30
C TYR A 404 -43.10 1.22 33.52
N LEU A 405 -41.88 1.13 33.00
CA LEU A 405 -40.87 2.15 33.15
C LEU A 405 -40.40 2.60 31.76
N GLN A 406 -39.88 3.82 31.67
CA GLN A 406 -39.28 4.34 30.44
C GLN A 406 -38.20 3.37 29.89
N PRO A 407 -38.01 3.29 28.57
CA PRO A 407 -36.93 2.46 28.01
C PRO A 407 -35.53 2.87 28.48
N LYS A 408 -35.37 4.12 28.93
CA LYS A 408 -34.13 4.72 29.43
C LYS A 408 -34.43 5.55 30.69
N PHE A 409 -33.55 5.51 31.69
CA PHE A 409 -33.60 6.38 32.87
C PHE A 409 -32.30 7.16 32.99
N SER A 410 -32.36 8.37 33.50
CA SER A 410 -31.18 9.06 34.03
C SER A 410 -30.79 8.45 35.38
N SER A 411 -29.54 8.03 35.57
CA SER A 411 -29.02 7.74 36.90
C SER A 411 -29.01 9.03 37.72
N LEU A 412 -29.79 9.06 38.80
CA LEU A 412 -29.84 10.18 39.76
C LEU A 412 -28.49 10.39 40.46
#